data_AF-T0TNC2-F1
#
_entry.id   AF-T0TNC2-F1
#
_cell.length_a   1.000
_cell.length_b   1.000
_cell.length_c   1.000
_cell.angle_alpha   90.00
_cell.angle_beta   90.00
_cell.angle_gamma   90.00
#
_symmetry.space_group_name_H-M   'P 1'
#
loop_
_entity.id
_entity.type
_entity.pdbx_description
1 polymer ?
#
loop_
_entity_poly.entity_id
_entity_poly.type
_entity_poly.pdbx_seq_one_letter_code
_entity_poly.pdbx_strand_id
1 'polypeptide(L)'
;MVAKLFCDGQFEGAVVNHLDEDKSNNNFLNLKWCTLKENNNYGTAIERMRNKKSQPIYSLNPINGEVTFYKSMTEAEKQGYHSGHISACCKGKQRTHKGLSWHKI
;
A
#
# COMPACT_ATOMS: atom_id res chain seq x y z
N MET A 1 -27.26 -4.59 -12.21
CA MET A 1 -28.34 -4.26 -11.25
C MET A 1 -28.74 -5.53 -10.49
N VAL A 2 -28.02 -5.89 -9.42
CA VAL A 2 -28.39 -7.03 -8.54
C VAL A 2 -28.66 -6.53 -7.13
N ALA A 3 -27.72 -5.75 -6.57
CA ALA A 3 -27.87 -5.20 -5.21
C ALA A 3 -29.15 -4.38 -4.99
N LYS A 4 -29.59 -3.58 -5.98
CA LYS A 4 -30.83 -2.79 -5.87
C LYS A 4 -32.11 -3.62 -5.79
N LEU A 5 -32.09 -4.85 -6.30
CA LEU A 5 -33.27 -5.71 -6.41
C LEU A 5 -33.35 -6.75 -5.28
N PHE A 6 -32.20 -7.15 -4.74
CA PHE A 6 -32.10 -8.32 -3.85
C PHE A 6 -31.37 -8.06 -2.53
N CYS A 7 -30.81 -6.86 -2.32
CA CYS A 7 -30.12 -6.51 -1.07
C CYS A 7 -30.85 -5.36 -0.37
N ASP A 8 -31.39 -5.65 0.81
CA ASP A 8 -31.99 -4.66 1.70
C ASP A 8 -30.92 -3.77 2.35
N GLY A 9 -31.34 -2.64 2.93
CA GLY A 9 -30.45 -1.74 3.67
C GLY A 9 -29.73 -0.69 2.82
N GLN A 10 -30.27 -0.35 1.64
CA GLN A 10 -29.80 0.80 0.88
C GLN A 10 -30.06 2.11 1.64
N PHE A 11 -29.08 2.99 1.68
CA PHE A 11 -29.20 4.33 2.25
C PHE A 11 -28.55 5.37 1.32
N GLU A 12 -28.79 6.66 1.59
CA GLU A 12 -28.26 7.75 0.78
C GLU A 12 -26.73 7.77 0.82
N GLY A 13 -26.09 7.79 -0.36
CA GLY A 13 -24.63 7.73 -0.49
C GLY A 13 -24.03 6.33 -0.25
N ALA A 14 -24.85 5.29 -0.08
CA ALA A 14 -24.37 3.92 0.01
C ALA A 14 -23.75 3.44 -1.31
N VAL A 15 -22.70 2.63 -1.21
CA VAL A 15 -22.07 1.91 -2.31
C VAL A 15 -22.17 0.41 -2.08
N VAL A 16 -22.15 -0.35 -3.17
CA VAL A 16 -22.12 -1.81 -3.12
C VAL A 16 -20.69 -2.28 -2.86
N ASN A 17 -20.51 -3.15 -1.88
CA ASN A 17 -19.28 -3.87 -1.62
C ASN A 17 -19.46 -5.38 -1.85
N HIS A 18 -18.45 -6.02 -2.42
CA HIS A 18 -18.35 -7.47 -2.58
C HIS A 18 -17.61 -8.05 -1.36
N LEU A 19 -18.26 -8.95 -0.62
CA LEU A 19 -17.76 -9.47 0.66
C LEU A 19 -16.51 -10.35 0.50
N ASP A 20 -16.37 -11.02 -0.64
CA ASP A 20 -15.19 -11.81 -1.00
C ASP A 20 -14.09 -11.01 -1.71
N GLU A 21 -14.27 -9.70 -1.90
CA GLU A 21 -13.40 -8.82 -2.70
C GLU A 21 -13.26 -9.19 -4.19
N ASP A 22 -14.10 -10.10 -4.71
CA ASP A 22 -14.18 -10.44 -6.13
C ASP A 22 -15.35 -9.72 -6.82
N LYS A 23 -15.00 -8.77 -7.70
CA LYS A 23 -15.97 -7.98 -8.47
C LYS A 23 -16.78 -8.82 -9.46
N SER A 24 -16.33 -10.03 -9.79
CA SER A 24 -17.02 -10.95 -10.70
C SER A 24 -18.16 -11.71 -10.00
N ASN A 25 -18.07 -11.92 -8.68
CA ASN A 25 -19.06 -12.64 -7.90
C ASN A 25 -20.26 -11.75 -7.52
N ASN A 26 -21.24 -11.69 -8.42
CA ASN A 26 -22.45 -10.87 -8.26
C ASN A 26 -23.59 -11.58 -7.52
N ASN A 27 -23.33 -12.66 -6.76
CA ASN A 27 -24.35 -13.29 -5.92
C ASN A 27 -24.87 -12.26 -4.89
N PHE A 28 -26.19 -12.11 -4.75
CA PHE A 28 -26.75 -11.12 -3.83
C PHE A 28 -26.33 -11.33 -2.37
N LEU A 29 -26.05 -12.57 -1.96
CA LEU A 29 -25.50 -12.90 -0.64
C LEU A 29 -24.05 -12.42 -0.46
N ASN A 30 -23.32 -12.21 -1.55
CA ASN A 30 -21.96 -11.67 -1.57
C ASN A 30 -21.93 -10.14 -1.61
N LEU A 31 -23.09 -9.47 -1.70
CA LEU A 31 -23.16 -8.01 -1.81
C LEU A 31 -23.71 -7.40 -0.53
N LYS A 32 -23.16 -6.26 -0.13
CA LYS A 32 -23.76 -5.40 0.91
C LYS A 32 -23.73 -3.94 0.52
N TRP A 33 -24.72 -3.20 1.00
CA TRP A 33 -24.64 -1.74 1.05
C TRP A 33 -23.73 -1.30 2.19
N CYS A 34 -22.83 -0.37 1.91
CA CYS A 34 -21.94 0.21 2.91
C CYS A 34 -21.54 1.63 2.51
N THR A 35 -20.91 2.35 3.41
CA THR A 35 -20.34 3.67 3.11
C THR A 35 -19.08 3.52 2.27
N LEU A 36 -18.70 4.58 1.53
CA LEU A 36 -17.41 4.63 0.82
C LEU A 36 -16.22 4.36 1.74
N LYS A 37 -16.26 4.88 2.98
CA LYS A 37 -15.18 4.69 3.96
C LYS A 37 -15.06 3.24 4.38
N GLU A 38 -16.17 2.55 4.62
CA GLU A 38 -16.15 1.13 4.97
C GLU A 38 -15.64 0.29 3.80
N ASN A 39 -16.14 0.52 2.59
CA ASN A 39 -15.70 -0.19 1.39
C ASN A 39 -14.19 -0.06 1.16
N ASN A 40 -13.65 1.17 1.22
CA ASN A 40 -12.23 1.44 1.01
C ASN A 40 -11.30 0.82 2.07
N ASN A 41 -11.83 0.49 3.25
CA ASN A 41 -11.07 -0.12 4.35
C ASN A 41 -11.40 -1.62 4.54
N TYR A 42 -12.29 -2.19 3.72
CA TYR A 42 -12.76 -3.56 3.88
C TYR A 42 -11.71 -4.59 3.44
N GLY A 43 -11.71 -5.75 4.12
CA GLY A 43 -10.87 -6.89 3.76
C GLY A 43 -9.39 -6.53 3.63
N THR A 44 -8.81 -6.85 2.48
CA THR A 44 -7.40 -6.65 2.16
C THR A 44 -7.10 -5.30 1.50
N ALA A 45 -8.09 -4.41 1.33
CA ALA A 45 -7.94 -3.16 0.58
C ALA A 45 -6.73 -2.31 1.04
N ILE A 46 -6.57 -2.12 2.35
CA ILE A 46 -5.47 -1.34 2.94
C ILE A 46 -4.12 -2.02 2.67
N GLU A 47 -4.05 -3.34 2.86
CA GLU A 47 -2.82 -4.10 2.64
C GLU A 47 -2.41 -4.09 1.16
N ARG A 48 -3.35 -4.33 0.24
CA ARG A 48 -3.11 -4.24 -1.21
C ARG A 48 -2.61 -2.85 -1.61
N MET A 49 -3.20 -1.80 -1.06
CA MET A 49 -2.76 -0.43 -1.29
C MET A 49 -1.36 -0.17 -0.75
N ARG A 50 -1.05 -0.63 0.46
CA ARG A 50 0.29 -0.53 1.07
C ARG A 50 1.33 -1.26 0.24
N ASN A 51 1.04 -2.50 -0.17
CA ASN A 51 1.95 -3.32 -0.95
C ASN A 51 2.21 -2.71 -2.34
N LYS A 52 1.17 -2.15 -2.99
CA LYS A 52 1.32 -1.43 -4.27
C LYS A 52 2.17 -0.15 -4.15
N LYS A 53 2.11 0.54 -3.00
CA LYS A 53 2.91 1.74 -2.73
C LYS A 53 4.32 1.43 -2.23
N SER A 54 4.58 0.19 -1.81
CA SER A 54 5.89 -0.24 -1.34
C SER A 54 6.88 -0.21 -2.50
N GLN A 55 7.95 0.56 -2.35
CA GLN A 55 9.06 0.61 -3.31
C GLN A 55 10.27 -0.08 -2.71
N PRO A 56 10.71 -1.22 -3.25
CA PRO A 56 11.97 -1.84 -2.87
C PRO A 56 13.16 -0.90 -3.12
N ILE A 57 14.14 -0.98 -2.24
CA ILE A 57 15.34 -0.14 -2.25
C ILE A 57 16.56 -0.97 -1.86
N TYR A 58 17.74 -0.43 -2.14
CA TYR A 58 18.98 -0.90 -1.54
C TYR A 58 19.82 0.26 -1.04
N SER A 59 20.63 0.00 -0.01
CA SER A 59 21.72 0.88 0.41
C SER A 59 23.05 0.35 -0.12
N LEU A 60 23.96 1.25 -0.46
CA LEU A 60 25.34 0.93 -0.85
C LEU A 60 26.29 1.73 0.03
N ASN A 61 27.19 1.02 0.69
CA ASN A 61 28.28 1.61 1.46
C ASN A 61 29.43 1.98 0.50
N PRO A 62 29.73 3.27 0.32
CA PRO A 62 30.75 3.72 -0.63
C PRO A 62 32.19 3.37 -0.21
N ILE A 63 32.42 2.96 1.03
CA ILE A 63 33.77 2.66 1.55
C ILE A 63 34.18 1.23 1.24
N ASN A 64 33.30 0.26 1.55
CA ASN A 64 33.59 -1.18 1.42
C ASN A 64 32.79 -1.86 0.30
N GLY A 65 31.85 -1.16 -0.36
CA GLY A 65 31.02 -1.70 -1.43
C GLY A 65 29.87 -2.59 -0.96
N GLU A 66 29.59 -2.65 0.34
CA GLU A 66 28.52 -3.48 0.90
C GLU A 66 27.14 -3.00 0.45
N VAL A 67 26.28 -3.94 0.05
CA VAL A 67 24.92 -3.68 -0.42
C VAL A 67 23.90 -4.38 0.48
N THR A 68 22.92 -3.62 0.96
CA THR A 68 21.81 -4.16 1.78
C THR A 68 20.48 -3.87 1.12
N PHE A 69 19.68 -4.90 0.92
CA PHE A 69 18.37 -4.81 0.28
C PHE A 69 17.24 -4.68 1.30
N TYR A 70 16.25 -3.86 0.95
CA TYR A 70 15.02 -3.69 1.73
C TYR A 70 13.81 -3.76 0.81
N LYS A 71 12.76 -4.45 1.24
CA LYS A 71 11.46 -4.52 0.57
C LYS A 71 10.77 -3.16 0.51
N SER A 72 11.12 -2.25 1.42
CA SER A 72 10.59 -0.88 1.45
C SER A 72 11.47 0.10 2.23
N MET A 73 11.25 1.41 2.03
CA MET A 73 11.82 2.45 2.91
C MET A 73 11.39 2.30 4.37
N THR A 74 10.17 1.86 4.64
CA THR A 74 9.67 1.61 6.01
C THR A 74 10.41 0.45 6.68
N GLU A 75 10.85 -0.55 5.92
CA GLU A 75 11.69 -1.61 6.46
C GLU A 75 13.07 -1.09 6.87
N ALA A 76 13.67 -0.20 6.08
CA ALA A 76 14.90 0.49 6.47
C ALA A 76 14.68 1.40 7.70
N GLU A 77 13.51 2.04 7.86
CA GLU A 77 13.21 2.82 9.06
C GLU A 77 13.22 1.99 10.35
N LYS A 78 12.75 0.73 10.29
CA LYS A 78 12.83 -0.20 11.43
C LYS A 78 14.27 -0.48 11.86
N GLN A 79 15.23 -0.30 10.96
CA GLN A 79 16.67 -0.40 11.24
C GLN A 79 17.29 0.94 11.67
N GLY A 80 16.45 1.94 11.99
CA GLY A 80 16.87 3.25 12.48
C GLY A 80 17.24 4.26 11.39
N TYR A 81 16.93 4.01 10.12
CA TYR A 81 17.04 5.02 9.06
C TYR A 81 15.79 5.91 9.01
N HIS A 82 15.80 6.95 8.18
CA HIS A 82 14.66 7.88 8.05
C HIS A 82 14.19 7.88 6.60
N SER A 83 12.95 7.46 6.33
CA SER A 83 12.44 7.27 4.97
C SER A 83 12.48 8.55 4.14
N GLY A 84 12.27 9.71 4.77
CA GLY A 84 12.38 11.01 4.11
C GLY A 84 13.77 11.27 3.53
N HIS A 85 14.83 10.95 4.28
CA HIS A 85 16.22 11.11 3.83
C HIS A 85 16.61 10.06 2.81
N ILE A 86 16.15 8.81 2.98
CA ILE A 86 16.32 7.75 1.98
C ILE A 86 15.68 8.19 0.65
N SER A 87 14.45 8.71 0.70
CA SER A 87 13.73 9.21 -0.48
C SER A 87 14.45 10.38 -1.13
N ALA A 88 15.00 11.30 -0.34
CA ALA A 88 15.82 12.40 -0.86
C ALA A 88 17.07 11.89 -1.58
N CYS A 89 17.73 10.86 -1.03
CA CYS A 89 18.87 10.18 -1.66
C CYS A 89 18.47 9.51 -2.99
N CYS A 90 17.37 8.74 -2.98
CA CYS A 90 16.86 8.07 -4.18
C CYS A 90 16.47 9.06 -5.30
N LYS A 91 16.13 10.30 -4.96
CA LYS A 91 15.78 11.38 -5.91
C LYS A 91 16.99 12.22 -6.33
N GLY A 92 18.20 11.91 -5.84
CA GLY A 92 19.40 12.70 -6.09
C GLY A 92 19.43 14.07 -5.39
N LYS A 93 18.49 14.35 -4.47
CA LYS A 93 18.46 15.59 -3.69
C LYS A 93 19.48 15.60 -2.55
N GLN A 94 19.91 14.41 -2.12
CA GLN A 94 20.92 14.19 -1.11
C GLN A 94 21.87 13.10 -1.61
N ARG A 95 23.18 13.22 -1.32
CA ARG A 95 24.16 12.25 -1.81
C ARG A 95 24.15 10.95 -1.01
N THR A 96 24.04 11.06 0.31
CA THR A 96 24.12 9.93 1.25
C THR A 96 23.27 10.20 2.50
N HIS A 97 22.74 9.15 3.14
CA HIS A 97 22.12 9.20 4.46
C HIS A 97 22.78 8.18 5.39
N LYS A 98 23.25 8.63 6.56
CA LYS A 98 24.07 7.85 7.50
C LYS A 98 25.28 7.16 6.82
N GLY A 99 25.96 7.88 5.93
CA GLY A 99 27.14 7.38 5.21
C GLY A 99 26.84 6.41 4.06
N LEU A 100 25.58 6.03 3.84
CA LEU A 100 25.17 5.13 2.77
C LEU A 100 24.52 5.90 1.61
N SER A 101 24.77 5.45 0.38
CA SER A 101 24.01 5.86 -0.80
C SER A 101 22.75 4.98 -0.91
N TRP A 102 21.66 5.54 -1.43
CA TRP A 102 20.35 4.86 -1.46
C TRP A 102 19.71 4.95 -2.83
N HIS A 103 19.20 3.81 -3.29
CA HIS A 103 18.69 3.64 -4.63
C HIS A 103 17.41 2.82 -4.62
N LYS A 104 16.52 3.10 -5.58
CA LYS A 104 15.36 2.26 -5.85
C LYS A 104 15.80 1.06 -6.69
N ILE A 105 15.10 -0.06 -6.50
CA ILE A 105 15.14 -1.21 -7.41
C ILE A 105 14.14 -0.99 -8.53
#